data_AF-A0A410Q6L4-F1
#
_entry.id   AF-A0A410Q6L4-F1
#
_cell.length_a   1.000
_cell.length_b   1.000
_cell.length_c   1.000
_cell.angle_alpha   90.00
_cell.angle_beta   90.00
_cell.angle_gamma   90.00
#
_symmetry.space_group_name_H-M   'P 1'
#
loop_
_entity.id
_entity.type
_entity.pdbx_description
1 polymer ?
#
loop_
_entity_poly.entity_id
_entity_poly.type
_entity_poly.pdbx_seq_one_letter_code
_entity_poly.pdbx_strand_id
1 'polypeptide(L)'
;MNLPNRLTIARICIVPVFLVVMLAPDEIGLHYLWALILFVIASYTDHLDGKIARKNNQVTNFGKFMDPLADKILVMTALICFVQLGLADTWVVILILAREFIVTGIRLVAAESGQVIAANRWGKAKTVSQIIAISAVLAFQFILELVDRGSIPAFTLGGADGAFALTWIGSFLVLISAVFAVISGVVYLMQNIQLIDTTK
;
A
#
# COMPACT_ATOMS: atom_id res chain seq x y z
N MET A 1 20.98 1.44 -18.19
CA MET A 1 19.93 1.39 -17.14
C MET A 1 20.55 0.94 -15.84
N ASN A 2 20.43 1.74 -14.78
CA ASN A 2 20.98 1.42 -13.46
C ASN A 2 20.14 0.34 -12.76
N LEU A 3 20.75 -0.38 -11.82
CA LEU A 3 20.10 -1.44 -11.04
C LEU A 3 18.78 -0.98 -10.37
N PRO A 4 18.68 0.23 -9.78
CA PRO A 4 17.43 0.70 -9.18
C PRO A 4 16.28 0.83 -10.19
N ASN A 5 16.53 1.40 -11.38
CA ASN A 5 15.48 1.56 -12.39
C ASN A 5 14.91 0.22 -12.89
N ARG A 6 15.71 -0.85 -12.90
CA ARG A 6 15.22 -2.19 -13.28
C ARG A 6 14.26 -2.74 -12.23
N LEU A 7 14.54 -2.48 -10.96
CA LEU A 7 13.71 -2.94 -9.85
C LEU A 7 12.40 -2.15 -9.78
N THR A 8 12.41 -0.84 -10.07
CA THR A 8 11.19 -0.04 -10.25
C THR A 8 10.30 -0.58 -11.37
N ILE A 9 10.88 -0.88 -12.54
CA ILE A 9 10.13 -1.43 -13.68
C ILE A 9 9.59 -2.82 -13.34
N ALA A 10 10.39 -3.67 -12.70
CA ALA A 10 9.94 -4.98 -12.24
C ALA A 10 8.73 -4.86 -11.30
N ARG A 11 8.71 -3.87 -10.40
CA ARG A 11 7.56 -3.63 -9.51
C ARG A 11 6.31 -3.24 -10.27
N ILE A 12 6.43 -2.35 -11.26
CA ILE A 12 5.30 -1.97 -12.11
C ILE A 12 4.75 -3.20 -12.84
N CYS A 13 5.62 -4.09 -13.33
CA CYS A 13 5.21 -5.35 -13.94
C CYS A 13 4.60 -6.35 -12.96
N ILE A 14 4.95 -6.30 -11.66
CA ILE A 14 4.35 -7.16 -10.62
C ILE A 14 2.89 -6.77 -10.36
N VAL A 15 2.49 -5.51 -10.55
CA VAL A 15 1.13 -5.05 -10.24
C VAL A 15 0.05 -5.81 -11.04
N PRO A 16 0.12 -5.93 -12.38
CA PRO A 16 -0.84 -6.74 -13.13
C PRO A 16 -0.86 -8.21 -12.69
N VAL A 17 0.30 -8.78 -12.38
CA VAL A 17 0.41 -10.17 -11.89
C VAL A 17 -0.29 -10.31 -10.55
N PHE A 18 -0.05 -9.39 -9.62
CA PHE A 18 -0.73 -9.34 -8.33
C PHE A 18 -2.26 -9.24 -8.50
N LEU A 19 -2.73 -8.42 -9.43
CA LEU A 19 -4.17 -8.26 -9.71
C LEU A 19 -4.78 -9.56 -10.23
N VAL A 20 -4.13 -10.23 -11.19
CA VAL A 20 -4.61 -11.54 -11.70
C VAL A 20 -4.64 -12.58 -10.59
N VAL A 21 -3.58 -12.65 -9.78
CA VAL A 21 -3.52 -13.57 -8.62
C VAL A 21 -4.67 -13.31 -7.65
N MET A 22 -4.97 -12.05 -7.33
CA MET A 22 -6.06 -11.71 -6.41
C MET A 22 -7.46 -12.00 -6.95
N LEU A 23 -7.66 -11.96 -8.28
CA LEU A 23 -8.99 -12.03 -8.91
C LEU A 23 -9.28 -13.35 -9.63
N ALA A 24 -8.32 -14.28 -9.71
CA ALA A 24 -8.48 -15.60 -10.32
C ALA A 24 -8.30 -16.74 -9.29
N PRO A 25 -9.18 -16.84 -8.28
CA PRO A 25 -9.05 -17.82 -7.20
C PRO A 25 -9.18 -19.27 -7.68
N ASP A 26 -9.99 -19.52 -8.71
CA ASP A 26 -10.29 -20.87 -9.21
C ASP A 26 -9.13 -21.48 -10.03
N GLU A 27 -8.31 -20.63 -10.64
CA GLU A 27 -7.20 -21.05 -11.51
C GLU A 27 -5.87 -21.16 -10.75
N ILE A 28 -5.74 -20.43 -9.63
CA ILE A 28 -4.49 -20.29 -8.88
C ILE A 28 -4.69 -20.84 -7.48
N GLY A 29 -4.15 -22.03 -7.23
CA GLY A 29 -4.17 -22.58 -5.88
C GLY A 29 -3.33 -21.75 -4.91
N LEU A 30 -3.87 -21.48 -3.71
CA LEU A 30 -3.24 -20.64 -2.68
C LEU A 30 -2.99 -19.21 -3.16
N HIS A 31 -3.95 -18.65 -3.90
CA HIS A 31 -3.85 -17.32 -4.49
C HIS A 31 -3.53 -16.22 -3.47
N TYR A 32 -4.08 -16.27 -2.25
CA TYR A 32 -3.75 -15.30 -1.20
C TYR A 32 -2.29 -15.40 -0.72
N LEU A 33 -1.70 -16.60 -0.73
CA LEU A 33 -0.28 -16.79 -0.42
C LEU A 33 0.59 -16.13 -1.48
N TRP A 34 0.29 -16.37 -2.75
CA TRP A 34 1.03 -15.76 -3.87
C TRP A 34 0.88 -14.25 -3.88
N ALA A 35 -0.32 -13.74 -3.62
CA ALA A 35 -0.57 -12.30 -3.47
C ALA A 35 0.27 -11.71 -2.32
N LEU A 36 0.30 -12.38 -1.16
CA LEU A 36 1.12 -11.95 -0.02
C LEU A 36 2.61 -11.90 -0.36
N ILE A 37 3.14 -12.97 -0.98
CA ILE A 37 4.54 -13.06 -1.38
C ILE A 37 4.88 -11.93 -2.36
N LEU A 38 4.07 -11.75 -3.41
CA LEU A 38 4.26 -10.69 -4.40
C LEU A 38 4.24 -9.30 -3.75
N PHE A 39 3.26 -9.04 -2.88
CA PHE A 39 3.13 -7.75 -2.19
C PHE A 39 4.33 -7.46 -1.28
N VAL A 40 4.76 -8.44 -0.48
CA VAL A 40 5.89 -8.30 0.45
C VAL A 40 7.20 -8.11 -0.31
N ILE A 41 7.46 -8.90 -1.36
CA ILE A 41 8.67 -8.74 -2.20
C ILE A 41 8.67 -7.37 -2.88
N ALA A 42 7.55 -6.96 -3.47
CA ALA A 42 7.43 -5.67 -4.14
C ALA A 42 7.60 -4.48 -3.17
N SER A 43 7.05 -4.57 -1.96
CA SER A 43 7.20 -3.54 -0.92
C SER A 43 8.62 -3.51 -0.34
N TYR A 44 9.25 -4.67 -0.16
CA TYR A 44 10.59 -4.77 0.39
C TYR A 44 11.67 -4.29 -0.60
N THR A 45 11.51 -4.62 -1.89
CA THR A 45 12.41 -4.16 -2.94
C THR A 45 12.46 -2.63 -3.04
N ASP A 46 11.33 -1.93 -2.86
CA ASP A 46 11.32 -0.45 -2.81
C ASP A 46 12.25 0.16 -1.77
N HIS A 47 12.18 -0.39 -0.55
CA HIS A 47 13.02 0.10 0.53
C HIS A 47 14.51 -0.16 0.28
N LEU A 48 14.83 -1.29 -0.38
CA LEU A 48 16.19 -1.63 -0.75
C LEU A 48 16.71 -0.74 -1.89
N ASP A 49 15.92 -0.51 -2.94
CA ASP A 49 16.29 0.30 -4.10
C ASP A 49 16.60 1.73 -3.69
N GLY A 50 15.74 2.31 -2.85
CA GLY A 50 15.94 3.64 -2.30
C GLY A 50 17.21 3.73 -1.43
N LYS A 51 17.62 2.66 -0.76
CA LYS A 51 18.90 2.62 -0.01
C LYS A 51 20.11 2.48 -0.92
N ILE A 52 20.05 1.58 -1.90
CA ILE A 52 21.14 1.29 -2.82
C ILE A 52 21.41 2.50 -3.73
N ALA A 53 20.36 3.14 -4.26
CA ALA A 53 20.49 4.34 -5.09
C ALA A 53 21.17 5.50 -4.34
N ARG A 54 20.81 5.71 -3.07
CA ARG A 54 21.43 6.71 -2.19
C ARG A 54 22.87 6.37 -1.84
N LYS A 55 23.17 5.11 -1.58
CA LYS A 55 24.53 4.65 -1.22
C LYS A 55 25.50 4.74 -2.41
N ASN A 56 25.02 4.48 -3.63
CA ASN A 56 25.87 4.41 -4.82
C ASN A 56 25.87 5.71 -5.64
N ASN A 57 25.23 6.80 -5.18
CA ASN A 57 25.01 8.04 -5.94
C ASN A 57 24.39 7.82 -7.34
N GLN A 58 23.67 6.72 -7.54
CA GLN A 58 23.05 6.33 -8.82
C GLN A 58 21.61 6.84 -8.91
N VAL A 59 21.37 8.05 -8.42
CA VAL A 59 20.02 8.63 -8.38
C VAL A 59 19.69 9.23 -9.75
N THR A 60 18.74 8.63 -10.46
CA THR A 60 18.29 9.14 -11.77
C THR A 60 16.98 9.93 -11.64
N ASN A 61 16.74 10.90 -12.51
CA ASN A 61 15.48 11.66 -12.53
C ASN A 61 14.27 10.76 -12.79
N PHE A 62 14.44 9.74 -13.64
CA PHE A 62 13.41 8.73 -13.89
C PHE A 62 13.05 7.93 -12.63
N GLY A 63 14.04 7.38 -11.92
CA GLY A 63 13.81 6.62 -10.69
C GLY A 63 13.13 7.46 -9.61
N LYS A 64 13.58 8.71 -9.40
CA LYS A 64 12.96 9.64 -8.44
C LYS A 64 11.46 9.84 -8.67
N PHE A 65 11.00 9.79 -9.91
CA PHE A 65 9.60 9.98 -10.27
C PHE A 65 8.81 8.66 -10.28
N MET A 66 9.42 7.58 -10.76
CA MET A 66 8.77 6.27 -10.88
C MET A 66 8.66 5.52 -9.56
N ASP A 67 9.63 5.64 -8.64
CA ASP A 67 9.59 4.91 -7.36
C ASP A 67 8.35 5.27 -6.53
N PRO A 68 8.02 6.56 -6.29
CA PRO A 68 6.82 6.93 -5.53
C PRO A 68 5.51 6.62 -6.26
N LEU A 69 5.55 6.48 -7.58
CA LEU A 69 4.38 6.15 -8.41
C LEU A 69 4.11 4.65 -8.35
N ALA A 70 5.14 3.81 -8.53
CA ALA A 70 5.05 2.36 -8.44
C ALA A 70 4.59 1.89 -7.04
N ASP A 71 5.13 2.50 -5.97
CA ASP A 71 4.70 2.24 -4.58
C ASP A 71 3.20 2.46 -4.40
N LYS A 72 2.68 3.62 -4.83
CA LYS A 72 1.26 3.93 -4.72
C LYS A 72 0.40 3.01 -5.57
N ILE A 73 0.79 2.71 -6.80
CA ILE A 73 -0.01 1.85 -7.67
C ILE A 73 -0.22 0.47 -7.03
N LEU A 74 0.82 -0.13 -6.45
CA LEU A 74 0.69 -1.43 -5.80
C LEU A 74 -0.28 -1.37 -4.60
N VAL A 75 -0.09 -0.41 -3.71
CA VAL A 75 -0.95 -0.24 -2.52
C VAL A 75 -2.40 0.06 -2.91
N MET A 76 -2.62 0.94 -3.89
CA MET A 76 -3.96 1.26 -4.39
C MET A 76 -4.62 0.03 -5.03
N THR A 77 -3.87 -0.75 -5.81
CA THR A 77 -4.37 -1.98 -6.43
C THR A 77 -4.82 -3.00 -5.38
N ALA A 78 -4.02 -3.21 -4.33
CA ALA A 78 -4.38 -4.10 -3.22
C ALA A 78 -5.67 -3.66 -2.52
N LEU A 79 -5.79 -2.37 -2.19
CA LEU A 79 -6.99 -1.83 -1.54
C LEU A 79 -8.23 -1.91 -2.43
N ILE A 80 -8.11 -1.68 -3.74
CA ILE A 80 -9.22 -1.83 -4.69
C ILE A 80 -9.65 -3.31 -4.77
N CYS A 81 -8.69 -4.24 -4.81
CA CYS A 81 -9.02 -5.68 -4.76
C CYS A 81 -9.74 -6.04 -3.45
N PHE A 82 -9.34 -5.45 -2.32
CA PHE A 82 -10.03 -5.70 -1.04
C PHE A 82 -11.48 -5.20 -1.05
N VAL A 83 -11.77 -4.06 -1.68
CA VAL A 83 -13.17 -3.62 -1.84
C VAL A 83 -13.95 -4.60 -2.71
N GLN A 84 -13.37 -5.02 -3.84
CA GLN A 84 -14.02 -5.96 -4.76
C GLN A 84 -14.33 -7.32 -4.10
N LEU A 85 -13.44 -7.78 -3.21
CA LEU A 85 -13.55 -9.04 -2.48
C LEU A 85 -14.32 -8.89 -1.15
N GLY A 86 -14.83 -7.70 -0.82
CA GLY A 86 -15.56 -7.46 0.43
C GLY A 86 -14.71 -7.50 1.70
N LEU A 87 -13.38 -7.39 1.57
CA LEU A 87 -12.42 -7.41 2.69
C LEU A 87 -12.22 -6.03 3.34
N ALA A 88 -12.58 -4.96 2.63
CA ALA A 88 -12.51 -3.59 3.11
C ALA A 88 -13.71 -2.77 2.65
N ASP A 89 -14.17 -1.89 3.51
CA ASP A 89 -15.25 -0.96 3.19
C ASP A 89 -14.80 0.07 2.14
N THR A 90 -15.67 0.32 1.15
CA THR A 90 -15.40 1.26 0.06
C THR A 90 -15.07 2.67 0.57
N TRP A 91 -15.78 3.15 1.59
CA TRP A 91 -15.58 4.51 2.12
C TRP A 91 -14.20 4.67 2.78
N VAL A 92 -13.68 3.62 3.43
CA VAL A 92 -12.34 3.63 4.05
C VAL A 92 -11.26 3.71 2.97
N VAL A 93 -11.40 2.92 1.91
CA VAL A 93 -10.46 2.92 0.79
C VAL A 93 -10.49 4.24 0.03
N ILE A 94 -11.68 4.82 -0.21
CA ILE A 94 -11.81 6.15 -0.82
C ILE A 94 -11.09 7.21 0.01
N LEU A 95 -11.21 7.20 1.34
CA LEU A 95 -10.48 8.15 2.21
C LEU A 95 -8.96 8.03 2.06
N ILE A 96 -8.45 6.79 2.03
CA ILE A 96 -7.03 6.53 1.79
C ILE A 96 -6.60 7.11 0.44
N LEU A 97 -7.32 6.78 -0.63
CA LEU A 97 -7.00 7.21 -2.00
C LEU A 97 -7.04 8.73 -2.12
N ALA A 98 -8.12 9.37 -1.68
CA ALA A 98 -8.28 10.82 -1.73
C ALA A 98 -7.08 11.54 -1.08
N ARG A 99 -6.68 11.09 0.10
CA ARG A 99 -5.50 11.62 0.79
C ARG A 99 -4.21 11.41 -0.01
N GLU A 100 -4.01 10.25 -0.64
CA GLU A 100 -2.82 10.02 -1.48
C GLU A 100 -2.75 11.01 -2.63
N PHE A 101 -3.87 11.24 -3.32
CA PHE A 101 -3.92 12.20 -4.42
C PHE A 101 -3.65 13.63 -3.95
N ILE A 102 -4.28 14.07 -2.85
CA ILE A 102 -4.08 15.44 -2.30
C ILE A 102 -2.61 15.68 -1.94
N VAL A 103 -2.00 14.80 -1.14
CA VAL A 103 -0.60 14.97 -0.70
C VAL A 103 0.37 14.92 -1.89
N THR A 104 0.08 14.10 -2.90
CA THR A 104 0.91 14.01 -4.11
C THR A 104 0.78 15.25 -4.98
N GLY A 105 -0.43 15.75 -5.16
CA GLY A 105 -0.70 16.98 -5.93
C GLY A 105 0.02 18.18 -5.33
N ILE A 106 -0.06 18.36 -4.00
CA ILE A 106 0.64 19.45 -3.31
C ILE A 106 2.15 19.38 -3.50
N ARG A 107 2.74 18.18 -3.45
CA ARG A 107 4.18 18.01 -3.72
C ARG A 107 4.56 18.39 -5.14
N LEU A 108 3.69 18.07 -6.10
CA LEU A 108 3.93 18.38 -7.50
C LEU A 108 3.96 19.90 -7.71
N VAL A 109 2.94 20.61 -7.21
CA VAL A 109 2.84 22.07 -7.29
C VAL A 109 3.99 22.78 -6.56
N ALA A 110 4.36 22.30 -5.37
CA ALA A 110 5.49 22.86 -4.63
C ALA A 110 6.82 22.67 -5.36
N ALA A 111 7.02 21.51 -6.00
CA ALA A 111 8.22 21.22 -6.78
C ALA A 111 8.34 22.15 -8.01
N GLU A 112 7.23 22.47 -8.69
CA GLU A 112 7.21 23.46 -9.77
C GLU A 112 7.57 24.87 -9.28
N SER A 113 7.20 25.20 -8.04
CA SER A 113 7.51 26.48 -7.39
C SER A 113 8.93 26.53 -6.79
N GLY A 114 9.77 25.52 -7.04
CA GLY A 114 11.13 25.41 -6.51
C GLY A 114 11.21 25.11 -5.01
N GLN A 115 10.09 24.81 -4.36
CA GLN A 115 10.02 24.52 -2.93
C GLN A 115 10.00 23.01 -2.68
N VAL A 116 10.99 22.51 -1.93
CA VAL A 116 11.10 21.09 -1.60
C VAL A 116 10.47 20.84 -0.25
N ILE A 117 9.29 20.20 -0.24
CA ILE A 117 8.61 19.82 1.00
C ILE A 117 9.28 18.59 1.62
N ALA A 118 9.82 18.74 2.82
CA ALA A 118 10.44 17.66 3.57
C ALA A 118 9.42 16.57 3.97
N ALA A 119 9.89 15.32 4.04
CA ALA A 119 9.07 14.21 4.52
C ALA A 119 8.82 14.31 6.03
N ASN A 120 7.55 14.25 6.46
CA ASN A 120 7.19 14.27 7.88
C ASN A 120 7.09 12.84 8.46
N ARG A 121 7.17 12.73 9.80
CA ARG A 121 7.09 11.44 10.52
C ARG A 121 5.75 10.72 10.34
N TRP A 122 4.66 11.48 10.21
CA TRP A 122 3.31 10.93 9.98
C TRP A 122 3.19 10.24 8.62
N GLY A 123 3.88 10.75 7.59
CA GLY A 123 3.91 10.12 6.28
C GLY A 123 4.54 8.73 6.33
N LYS A 124 5.60 8.57 7.12
CA LYS A 124 6.23 7.26 7.35
C LYS A 124 5.35 6.33 8.17
N ALA A 125 4.72 6.84 9.24
CA ALA A 125 3.80 6.06 10.07
C ALA A 125 2.62 5.52 9.26
N LYS A 126 2.03 6.37 8.41
CA LYS A 126 1.00 5.98 7.43
C LYS A 126 1.48 4.82 6.55
N THR A 127 2.63 4.95 5.88
CA THR A 127 3.11 3.92 4.94
C THR A 127 3.33 2.59 5.65
N VAL A 128 3.96 2.60 6.83
CA VAL A 128 4.16 1.39 7.63
C VAL A 128 2.82 0.77 8.04
N SER A 129 1.86 1.58 8.49
CA SER A 129 0.53 1.08 8.88
C SER A 129 -0.22 0.43 7.73
N GLN A 130 -0.14 0.97 6.51
CA GLN A 130 -0.80 0.41 5.33
C GLN A 130 -0.16 -0.89 4.87
N ILE A 131 1.18 -0.96 4.82
CA ILE A 131 1.88 -2.20 4.45
C ILE A 131 1.54 -3.31 5.45
N ILE A 132 1.51 -3.00 6.75
CA ILE A 132 1.13 -3.96 7.79
C ILE A 132 -0.32 -4.41 7.61
N ALA A 133 -1.26 -3.47 7.43
CA ALA A 133 -2.67 -3.80 7.26
C ALA A 133 -2.91 -4.71 6.04
N ILE A 134 -2.33 -4.37 4.88
CA ILE A 134 -2.48 -5.16 3.65
C ILE A 134 -1.86 -6.55 3.82
N SER A 135 -0.64 -6.63 4.36
CA SER A 135 0.04 -7.91 4.57
C SER A 135 -0.72 -8.80 5.57
N ALA A 136 -1.27 -8.21 6.62
CA ALA A 136 -2.07 -8.93 7.61
C ALA A 136 -3.37 -9.47 7.02
N VAL A 137 -4.10 -8.64 6.26
CA VAL A 137 -5.33 -9.07 5.57
C VAL A 137 -5.04 -10.24 4.63
N LEU A 138 -3.99 -10.14 3.80
CA LEU A 138 -3.60 -11.23 2.90
C LEU A 138 -3.22 -12.50 3.65
N ALA A 139 -2.48 -12.39 4.76
CA ALA A 139 -2.12 -13.52 5.60
C ALA A 139 -3.34 -14.18 6.26
N PHE A 140 -4.31 -13.38 6.71
CA PHE A 140 -5.55 -13.89 7.29
C PHE A 140 -6.39 -14.62 6.23
N GLN A 141 -6.53 -14.05 5.03
CA GLN A 141 -7.25 -14.72 3.95
C GLN A 141 -6.57 -16.01 3.50
N PHE A 142 -5.23 -16.06 3.50
CA PHE A 142 -4.51 -17.31 3.27
C PHE A 142 -4.82 -18.37 4.34
N ILE A 143 -4.88 -18.01 5.62
CA ILE A 143 -5.28 -18.95 6.69
C ILE A 143 -6.70 -19.48 6.42
N LEU A 144 -7.63 -18.60 6.05
CA LEU A 144 -9.01 -19.01 5.75
C LEU A 144 -9.10 -19.90 4.50
N GLU A 145 -8.30 -19.62 3.47
CA GLU A 145 -8.19 -20.48 2.29
C GLU A 145 -7.68 -21.89 2.65
N LEU A 146 -6.77 -22.03 3.62
CA LEU A 146 -6.33 -23.34 4.11
C LEU A 146 -7.42 -24.08 4.89
N VAL A 147 -8.28 -23.35 5.63
CA VAL A 147 -9.45 -23.94 6.30
C VAL A 147 -10.44 -24.46 5.26
N ASP A 148 -10.78 -23.64 4.25
CA ASP A 148 -11.74 -23.98 3.20
C ASP A 148 -11.29 -25.20 2.38
N ARG A 149 -9.99 -25.30 2.11
CA ARG A 149 -9.37 -26.47 1.46
C ARG A 149 -9.26 -27.72 2.36
N GLY A 150 -9.70 -27.65 3.62
CA GLY A 150 -9.62 -28.75 4.58
C GLY A 150 -8.19 -29.10 5.03
N SER A 151 -7.21 -28.24 4.77
CA SER A 151 -5.81 -28.45 5.19
C SER A 151 -5.60 -28.22 6.68
N ILE A 152 -6.41 -27.33 7.27
CA ILE A 152 -6.46 -27.08 8.72
C ILE A 152 -7.92 -27.11 9.19
N PRO A 153 -8.19 -27.56 10.43
CA PRO A 153 -9.55 -27.57 10.95
C PRO A 153 -10.06 -26.14 11.14
N ALA A 154 -11.38 -25.97 10.98
CA ALA A 154 -12.04 -24.73 11.37
C ALA A 154 -11.76 -24.46 12.87
N PHE A 155 -11.52 -23.20 13.19
CA PHE A 155 -11.17 -22.76 14.52
C PHE A 155 -12.08 -21.62 14.94
N THR A 156 -12.22 -21.46 16.25
CA THR A 156 -12.95 -20.34 16.86
C THR A 156 -11.96 -19.41 17.54
N LEU A 157 -12.18 -18.10 17.42
CA LEU A 157 -11.35 -17.09 18.08
C LEU A 157 -12.26 -16.21 18.94
N GLY A 158 -12.02 -16.16 20.25
CA GLY A 158 -12.80 -15.35 21.18
C GLY A 158 -14.29 -15.74 21.25
N GLY A 159 -14.63 -17.00 20.96
CA GLY A 159 -16.01 -17.49 20.94
C GLY A 159 -16.77 -17.23 19.63
N ALA A 160 -16.15 -16.55 18.66
CA ALA A 160 -16.69 -16.36 17.31
C ALA A 160 -16.04 -17.33 16.31
N ASP A 161 -16.70 -17.54 15.18
CA ASP A 161 -16.14 -18.26 14.04
C ASP A 161 -14.84 -17.60 13.56
N GLY A 162 -13.83 -18.40 13.23
CA GLY A 162 -12.51 -17.93 12.83
C GLY A 162 -12.53 -17.06 11.58
N ALA A 163 -13.39 -17.36 10.60
CA ALA A 163 -13.52 -16.56 9.38
C ALA A 163 -14.14 -15.20 9.67
N PHE A 164 -15.17 -15.17 10.51
CA PHE A 164 -15.76 -13.92 10.99
C PHE A 164 -14.72 -13.07 11.73
N ALA A 165 -14.02 -13.65 12.71
CA ALA A 165 -13.06 -12.94 13.54
C ALA A 165 -11.89 -12.38 12.72
N LEU A 166 -11.28 -13.18 11.85
CA LEU A 166 -10.15 -12.75 11.03
C LEU A 166 -10.53 -11.66 10.03
N THR A 167 -11.71 -11.77 9.40
CA THR A 167 -12.20 -10.73 8.48
C THR A 167 -12.44 -9.42 9.22
N TRP A 168 -13.07 -9.47 10.40
CA TRP A 168 -13.29 -8.28 11.23
C TRP A 168 -12.00 -7.61 11.69
N ILE A 169 -11.01 -8.39 12.15
CA ILE A 169 -9.70 -7.88 12.54
C ILE A 169 -9.03 -7.23 11.33
N GLY A 170 -9.11 -7.87 10.16
CA GLY A 170 -8.60 -7.32 8.89
C GLY A 170 -9.19 -5.97 8.54
N SER A 171 -10.52 -5.85 8.51
CA SER A 171 -11.21 -4.59 8.23
C SER A 171 -10.87 -3.50 9.26
N PHE A 172 -10.73 -3.88 10.54
CA PHE A 172 -10.31 -2.96 11.59
C PHE A 172 -8.87 -2.45 11.40
N LEU A 173 -7.93 -3.31 10.96
CA LEU A 173 -6.56 -2.88 10.63
C LEU A 173 -6.55 -1.91 9.45
N VAL A 174 -7.35 -2.15 8.42
CA VAL A 174 -7.49 -1.23 7.29
C VAL A 174 -8.05 0.11 7.76
N LEU A 175 -9.05 0.12 8.64
CA LEU A 175 -9.59 1.34 9.25
C LEU A 175 -8.53 2.12 10.04
N ILE A 176 -7.75 1.44 10.89
CA ILE A 176 -6.62 2.07 11.61
C ILE A 176 -5.65 2.71 10.62
N SER A 177 -5.29 1.99 9.55
CA SER A 177 -4.39 2.53 8.52
C SER A 177 -4.96 3.76 7.82
N ALA A 178 -6.28 3.81 7.62
CA ALA A 178 -6.98 4.99 7.09
C ALA A 178 -6.93 6.16 8.06
N VAL A 179 -7.10 5.93 9.37
CA VAL A 179 -6.94 6.98 10.39
C VAL A 179 -5.53 7.58 10.35
N PHE A 180 -4.49 6.74 10.28
CA PHE A 180 -3.11 7.22 10.11
C PHE A 180 -2.92 7.99 8.81
N ALA A 181 -3.55 7.54 7.72
CA ALA A 181 -3.50 8.24 6.44
C ALA A 181 -4.13 9.63 6.54
N VAL A 182 -5.33 9.73 7.10
CA VAL A 182 -6.06 11.00 7.29
C VAL A 182 -5.27 11.94 8.20
N ILE A 183 -4.84 11.50 9.38
CA ILE A 183 -4.02 12.32 10.30
C ILE A 183 -2.79 12.83 9.57
N SER A 184 -2.08 11.95 8.87
CA SER A 184 -0.90 12.35 8.13
C SER A 184 -1.22 13.33 7.00
N GLY A 185 -2.36 13.21 6.33
CA GLY A 185 -2.81 14.13 5.28
C GLY A 185 -3.13 15.52 5.84
N VAL A 186 -3.88 15.58 6.94
CA VAL A 186 -4.22 16.82 7.63
C VAL A 186 -2.96 17.53 8.13
N VAL A 187 -2.07 16.82 8.82
CA VAL A 187 -0.81 17.40 9.29
C VAL A 187 0.03 17.91 8.11
N TYR A 188 0.04 17.18 7.00
CA TYR A 188 0.76 17.60 5.80
C TYR A 188 0.17 18.87 5.19
N LEU A 189 -1.17 18.96 5.10
CA LEU A 189 -1.87 20.14 4.63
C LEU A 189 -1.57 21.35 5.50
N MET A 190 -1.71 21.23 6.82
CA MET A 190 -1.47 22.32 7.76
C MET A 190 -0.02 22.85 7.69
N GLN A 191 0.95 21.95 7.52
CA GLN A 191 2.36 22.32 7.41
C GLN A 191 2.70 23.05 6.11
N ASN A 192 1.88 22.88 5.05
CA ASN A 192 2.19 23.35 3.70
C ASN A 192 1.11 24.26 3.13
N ILE A 193 0.15 24.69 3.95
CA ILE A 193 -0.98 25.54 3.51
C ILE A 193 -0.49 26.89 2.96
N GLN A 194 0.65 27.38 3.46
CA GLN A 194 1.32 28.60 3.01
C GLN A 194 1.84 28.52 1.57
N LEU A 195 1.97 27.31 1.00
CA LEU A 195 2.41 27.10 -0.38
C LEU A 195 1.23 27.14 -1.37
N ILE A 196 0.01 26.98 -0.88
CA ILE A 196 -1.22 26.99 -1.66
C ILE A 196 -1.81 28.40 -1.70
N ASP A 197 -1.48 29.22 -0.71
CA ASP A 197 -1.92 30.60 -0.59
C ASP A 197 -1.18 31.50 -1.60
N THR A 198 -1.68 31.57 -2.83
CA THR A 198 -1.18 32.41 -3.93
C THR A 198 -1.47 33.90 -3.74
N THR A 199 -1.81 34.34 -2.53
CA THR A 199 -2.23 35.73 -2.23
C THR A 199 -1.05 36.66 -1.89
N LYS A 200 0.04 36.63 -2.67
CA LYS A 200 1.09 37.65 -2.65
C LYS A 200 1.52 38.07 -4.05
#